data_AF-A0A357HYH9-F1
#
_entry.id   AF-A0A357HYH9-F1
#
_cell.length_a   1.000
_cell.length_b   1.000
_cell.length_c   1.000
_cell.angle_alpha   90.00
_cell.angle_beta   90.00
_cell.angle_gamma   90.00
#
_symmetry.space_group_name_H-M   'P 1'
#
loop_
_entity.id
_entity.type
_entity.pdbx_description
1 polymer ?
#
loop_
_entity_poly.entity_id
_entity_poly.type
_entity_poly.pdbx_seq_one_letter_code
_entity_poly.pdbx_strand_id
1 'polypeptide(L)'
;MVVSLNLAKEPWHTGSTGYVDRLTGARLGQASVAEGSRFAIFDQVPLVYPEGVIAVSTEARYLILSEGVAEPTGFEQLKLLPLDRSELFAIDASYAGGSLSDAASEWLDELAEYTAGEQTIRELSLQVDDTAFALAMEYAFEQYFKSQAYLPSDGQLTLFPNRTGDDRWTSLSEIATLMDESNGEPEFSVDELWDGLQIEASYSAAAAVAINWVEWTYFCREVYQSFTDAQVDQITGQGPVDLLRAVLREQAVSSELLDTLGLQLDAIGPALAEGQGLAASFVYDDVQLYELTVEAAKADGCFLARNAFAQQYALFDAYGERYISSKSIDLLPGTQIRVYGVLRDDFTACAGSALEVRSFQIVEMPELVANDSDGNLLDDNWELFWLGEGGHDPFASVDGSGYSLLQKFLGGHNPADSSDLPAAAIEDLSAPDISIHMSASNEVTLTWEWPGAYSDSIQFKLIQSDELGNLSSVTPTSVNYNRVGDAHTLVLGVPAGDARFFKLVMSL
;
A
#
# COMPACT_ATOMS: atom_id res chain seq x y z
N MET A 1 -15.87 6.70 14.95
CA MET A 1 -17.06 5.83 14.95
C MET A 1 -18.22 6.63 14.37
N VAL A 2 -18.35 6.63 13.04
CA VAL A 2 -19.48 7.24 12.33
C VAL A 2 -20.18 6.10 11.60
N VAL A 3 -21.29 5.68 12.18
CA VAL A 3 -22.23 4.75 11.56
C VAL A 3 -23.16 5.60 10.71
N SER A 4 -23.14 5.37 9.39
CA SER A 4 -24.22 5.76 8.48
C SER A 4 -24.11 4.90 7.23
N LEU A 5 -24.59 3.65 7.38
CA LEU A 5 -25.02 2.82 6.27
C LEU A 5 -25.93 3.64 5.34
N ASN A 6 -25.62 3.66 4.05
CA ASN A 6 -26.60 3.14 3.12
C ASN A 6 -25.91 2.20 2.13
N LEU A 7 -25.89 0.93 2.51
CA LEU A 7 -25.59 -0.22 1.69
C LEU A 7 -26.58 -0.27 0.52
N ALA A 8 -26.32 0.45 -0.57
CA ALA A 8 -26.50 0.01 -1.96
C ALA A 8 -27.79 -0.75 -2.41
N LYS A 9 -28.87 -0.76 -1.63
CA LYS A 9 -30.09 -1.56 -1.86
C LYS A 9 -31.39 -0.77 -1.85
N GLU A 10 -31.38 0.48 -1.38
CA GLU A 10 -32.53 1.38 -1.46
C GLU A 10 -32.27 2.60 -2.37
N PRO A 11 -33.27 3.09 -3.11
CA PRO A 11 -33.08 4.20 -4.05
C PRO A 11 -32.83 5.54 -3.34
N TRP A 12 -31.94 6.39 -3.88
CA TRP A 12 -31.70 7.74 -3.33
C TRP A 12 -32.79 8.73 -3.75
N HIS A 13 -33.55 9.28 -2.80
CA HIS A 13 -34.58 10.30 -3.07
C HIS A 13 -34.02 11.74 -2.97
N THR A 14 -34.71 12.73 -3.54
CA THR A 14 -34.40 14.16 -3.36
C THR A 14 -34.21 14.50 -1.88
N GLY A 15 -33.06 15.08 -1.51
CA GLY A 15 -32.70 15.39 -0.11
C GLY A 15 -32.09 14.24 0.69
N SER A 16 -31.78 13.09 0.08
CA SER A 16 -31.08 11.97 0.73
C SER A 16 -29.59 12.25 0.85
N THR A 17 -29.02 12.21 2.06
CA THR A 17 -27.57 12.21 2.26
C THR A 17 -27.05 10.79 2.07
N GLY A 18 -26.12 10.58 1.13
CA GLY A 18 -25.58 9.26 0.91
C GLY A 18 -24.06 9.26 0.92
N TYR A 19 -23.51 8.28 1.63
CA TYR A 19 -22.09 7.96 1.64
C TYR A 19 -21.87 6.93 0.54
N VAL A 20 -21.05 7.28 -0.45
CA VAL A 20 -20.68 6.36 -1.52
C VAL A 20 -19.31 5.81 -1.16
N ASP A 21 -19.21 4.50 -0.99
CA ASP A 21 -17.90 3.84 -0.86
C ASP A 21 -17.26 3.72 -2.25
N ARG A 22 -15.92 3.79 -2.32
CA ARG A 22 -15.05 3.90 -3.51
C ARG A 22 -15.37 2.91 -4.64
N LEU A 23 -16.13 1.84 -4.36
CA LEU A 23 -16.33 0.70 -5.25
C LEU A 23 -17.78 0.27 -5.44
N THR A 24 -18.74 0.88 -4.75
CA THR A 24 -20.10 0.33 -4.72
C THR A 24 -21.07 1.03 -5.65
N GLY A 25 -20.72 2.20 -6.21
CA GLY A 25 -21.65 3.01 -6.98
C GLY A 25 -22.90 3.41 -6.18
N ALA A 26 -23.85 4.11 -6.81
CA ALA A 26 -25.09 4.54 -6.18
C ALA A 26 -26.30 4.35 -7.10
N ARG A 27 -27.41 3.89 -6.53
CA ARG A 27 -28.70 3.81 -7.24
C ARG A 27 -29.58 5.00 -6.84
N LEU A 28 -29.87 5.86 -7.82
CA LEU A 28 -30.75 7.01 -7.66
C LEU A 28 -32.21 6.57 -7.71
N GLY A 29 -33.05 7.22 -6.90
CA GLY A 29 -34.49 7.02 -6.80
C GLY A 29 -35.27 7.76 -7.90
N GLN A 30 -36.45 8.29 -7.58
CA GLN A 30 -37.30 8.92 -8.59
C GLN A 30 -36.71 10.25 -9.12
N ALA A 31 -36.35 10.24 -10.40
CA ALA A 31 -36.00 11.44 -11.17
C ALA A 31 -37.24 12.23 -11.61
N SER A 32 -37.04 13.50 -11.95
CA SER A 32 -38.00 14.32 -12.71
C SER A 32 -37.44 14.69 -14.09
N VAL A 33 -38.30 15.05 -15.06
CA VAL A 33 -37.88 15.42 -16.42
C VAL A 33 -38.68 16.64 -16.88
N ALA A 34 -38.04 17.57 -17.60
CA ALA A 34 -38.72 18.70 -18.25
C ALA A 34 -39.52 18.23 -19.50
N GLU A 35 -40.66 18.87 -19.78
CA GLU A 35 -41.56 18.50 -20.88
C GLU A 35 -40.81 18.41 -22.23
N GLY A 36 -40.92 17.26 -22.90
CA GLY A 36 -40.24 16.98 -24.18
C GLY A 36 -38.75 16.58 -24.08
N SER A 37 -38.19 16.46 -22.88
CA SER A 37 -36.78 16.07 -22.67
C SER A 37 -36.61 14.56 -22.44
N ARG A 38 -35.39 14.04 -22.72
CA ARG A 38 -35.03 12.61 -22.61
C ARG A 38 -33.98 12.32 -21.53
N PHE A 39 -33.83 13.24 -20.57
CA PHE A 39 -32.75 13.24 -19.58
C PHE A 39 -33.35 13.22 -18.17
N ALA A 40 -32.83 12.37 -17.29
CA ALA A 40 -33.25 12.34 -15.89
C ALA A 40 -32.60 13.52 -15.12
N ILE A 41 -33.39 14.28 -14.38
CA ILE A 41 -32.93 15.41 -13.54
C ILE A 41 -33.19 15.09 -12.08
N PHE A 42 -32.16 15.29 -11.26
CA PHE A 42 -32.20 15.17 -9.81
C PHE A 42 -31.81 16.49 -9.14
N ASP A 43 -32.79 17.09 -8.46
CA ASP A 43 -32.57 18.26 -7.62
C ASP A 43 -31.95 17.81 -6.28
N GLN A 44 -30.89 18.50 -5.86
CA GLN A 44 -30.26 18.38 -4.54
C GLN A 44 -29.73 16.98 -4.18
N VAL A 45 -28.68 16.52 -4.87
CA VAL A 45 -27.91 15.34 -4.46
C VAL A 45 -26.70 15.79 -3.64
N PRO A 46 -26.68 15.56 -2.30
CA PRO A 46 -25.50 15.79 -1.48
C PRO A 46 -24.50 14.66 -1.76
N LEU A 47 -23.32 15.00 -2.27
CA LEU A 47 -22.22 14.08 -2.47
C LEU A 47 -21.22 14.27 -1.32
N VAL A 48 -20.92 13.20 -0.59
CA VAL A 48 -19.85 13.18 0.43
C VAL A 48 -18.69 12.40 -0.13
N TYR A 49 -17.55 13.07 -0.34
CA TYR A 49 -16.41 12.68 -1.18
C TYR A 49 -15.72 11.36 -0.79
N PRO A 50 -15.87 10.26 -1.56
CA PRO A 50 -14.85 9.21 -1.63
C PRO A 50 -13.84 9.56 -2.74
N GLU A 51 -12.56 9.22 -2.59
CA GLU A 51 -11.63 9.26 -3.73
C GLU A 51 -12.08 8.26 -4.84
N GLY A 52 -12.11 8.63 -6.13
CA GLY A 52 -12.47 7.70 -7.24
C GLY A 52 -13.33 8.21 -8.42
N VAL A 53 -14.08 7.32 -9.08
CA VAL A 53 -15.12 7.60 -10.09
C VAL A 53 -16.41 7.00 -9.58
N ILE A 54 -17.47 7.81 -9.51
CA ILE A 54 -18.74 7.36 -8.97
C ILE A 54 -19.61 6.84 -10.11
N ALA A 55 -19.94 5.55 -10.07
CA ALA A 55 -20.92 4.96 -10.95
C ALA A 55 -22.34 5.16 -10.40
N VAL A 56 -23.17 5.90 -11.13
CA VAL A 56 -24.57 6.15 -10.76
C VAL A 56 -25.52 5.55 -11.79
N SER A 57 -26.63 4.99 -11.31
CA SER A 57 -27.73 4.53 -12.16
C SER A 57 -29.07 5.06 -11.66
N THR A 58 -30.02 5.29 -12.56
CA THR A 58 -31.42 5.52 -12.16
C THR A 58 -32.13 4.21 -11.80
N GLU A 59 -33.39 4.28 -11.40
CA GLU A 59 -34.26 3.10 -11.40
C GLU A 59 -34.44 2.54 -12.82
N ALA A 60 -34.79 1.24 -12.90
CA ALA A 60 -35.06 0.53 -14.14
C ALA A 60 -36.12 1.25 -15.01
N ARG A 61 -37.09 1.89 -14.35
CA ARG A 61 -38.12 2.74 -14.93
C ARG A 61 -38.30 4.00 -14.08
N TYR A 62 -38.46 5.17 -14.70
CA TYR A 62 -38.75 6.43 -13.98
C TYR A 62 -39.84 7.26 -14.69
N LEU A 63 -40.44 8.20 -13.97
CA LEU A 63 -41.54 9.02 -14.47
C LEU A 63 -41.02 10.10 -15.44
N ILE A 64 -41.53 10.12 -16.67
CA ILE A 64 -41.39 11.26 -17.57
C ILE A 64 -42.62 12.14 -17.37
N LEU A 65 -42.41 13.37 -16.90
CA LEU A 65 -43.50 14.34 -16.70
C LEU A 65 -43.93 14.93 -18.04
N SER A 66 -44.60 14.14 -18.87
CA SER A 66 -45.32 14.63 -20.05
C SER A 66 -46.83 14.53 -19.80
N GLU A 67 -47.49 15.67 -19.67
CA GLU A 67 -48.95 15.91 -19.70
C GLU A 67 -49.86 14.78 -19.17
N GLY A 68 -49.68 14.37 -17.90
CA GLY A 68 -50.73 13.65 -17.15
C GLY A 68 -50.71 12.12 -17.20
N VAL A 69 -49.63 11.49 -17.63
CA VAL A 69 -49.47 10.02 -17.52
C VAL A 69 -49.01 9.64 -16.10
N ALA A 70 -49.75 8.75 -15.44
CA ALA A 70 -49.47 8.29 -14.07
C ALA A 70 -48.47 7.11 -13.99
N GLU A 71 -47.98 6.62 -15.14
CA GLU A 71 -47.10 5.45 -15.23
C GLU A 71 -45.68 5.80 -15.68
N PRO A 72 -44.63 5.17 -15.10
CA PRO A 72 -43.23 5.42 -15.47
C PRO A 72 -42.93 4.98 -16.91
N THR A 73 -42.51 5.91 -17.78
CA THR A 73 -42.18 5.66 -19.20
C THR A 73 -40.69 5.83 -19.53
N GLY A 74 -39.88 6.36 -18.61
CA GLY A 74 -38.43 6.46 -18.75
C GLY A 74 -37.75 5.13 -18.50
N PHE A 75 -36.58 4.94 -19.10
CA PHE A 75 -35.75 3.73 -18.95
C PHE A 75 -34.44 4.08 -18.27
N GLU A 76 -33.91 3.11 -17.53
CA GLU A 76 -32.63 3.23 -16.80
C GLU A 76 -31.55 3.99 -17.56
N GLN A 77 -30.91 4.94 -16.90
CA GLN A 77 -29.73 5.64 -17.40
C GLN A 77 -28.56 5.47 -16.44
N LEU A 78 -27.36 5.38 -17.00
CA LEU A 78 -26.10 5.25 -16.28
C LEU A 78 -25.24 6.48 -16.50
N LYS A 79 -24.40 6.81 -15.52
CA LYS A 79 -23.39 7.84 -15.64
C LYS A 79 -22.20 7.53 -14.75
N LEU A 80 -21.01 7.87 -15.23
CA LEU A 80 -19.80 7.91 -14.42
C LEU A 80 -19.53 9.37 -14.07
N LEU A 81 -19.32 9.66 -12.79
CA LEU A 81 -18.99 10.99 -12.32
C LEU A 81 -17.50 11.02 -11.96
N PRO A 82 -16.70 11.83 -12.68
CA PRO A 82 -15.32 12.04 -12.29
C PRO A 82 -15.30 12.80 -10.96
N LEU A 83 -14.38 12.44 -10.06
CA LEU A 83 -14.19 13.26 -8.88
C LEU A 83 -13.49 14.57 -9.20
N ASP A 84 -13.97 15.63 -8.55
CA ASP A 84 -13.31 16.92 -8.55
C ASP A 84 -12.36 16.98 -7.33
N ARG A 85 -11.07 16.70 -7.55
CA ARG A 85 -10.07 16.76 -6.46
C ARG A 85 -9.87 18.17 -5.90
N SER A 86 -10.35 19.21 -6.59
CA SER A 86 -10.19 20.60 -6.14
C SER A 86 -10.99 20.93 -4.87
N GLU A 87 -11.88 20.02 -4.43
CA GLU A 87 -12.67 20.13 -3.20
C GLU A 87 -12.18 19.19 -2.06
N LEU A 88 -11.08 18.44 -2.25
CA LEU A 88 -10.52 17.61 -1.19
C LEU A 88 -9.99 18.49 -0.04
N PHE A 89 -10.60 18.32 1.13
CA PHE A 89 -10.16 18.96 2.34
C PHE A 89 -8.86 18.33 2.83
N ALA A 90 -7.79 19.11 2.75
CA ALA A 90 -6.52 18.78 3.37
C ALA A 90 -6.45 19.49 4.73
N ILE A 91 -6.43 18.70 5.82
CA ILE A 91 -5.99 19.22 7.12
C ILE A 91 -4.49 19.42 7.02
N ASP A 92 -4.01 20.66 7.18
CA ASP A 92 -2.58 20.93 7.32
C ASP A 92 -2.11 20.40 8.67
N ALA A 93 -1.69 19.12 8.68
CA ALA A 93 -1.19 18.45 9.88
C ALA A 93 0.24 18.87 10.26
N SER A 94 0.62 20.13 9.99
CA SER A 94 1.91 20.66 10.40
C SER A 94 1.94 20.91 11.91
N TYR A 95 2.65 20.04 12.62
CA TYR A 95 2.85 20.18 14.05
C TYR A 95 3.88 21.29 14.34
N ALA A 96 3.40 22.44 14.80
CA ALA A 96 4.22 23.60 15.12
C ALA A 96 4.92 23.54 16.50
N GLY A 97 4.83 22.40 17.21
CA GLY A 97 5.29 22.22 18.58
C GLY A 97 4.21 22.54 19.64
N GLY A 98 4.28 21.90 20.81
CA GLY A 98 3.28 22.06 21.88
C GLY A 98 2.91 20.74 22.56
N SER A 99 1.66 20.60 22.99
CA SER A 99 1.11 19.32 23.43
C SER A 99 0.48 18.59 22.24
N LEU A 100 0.78 17.30 22.06
CA LEU A 100 0.16 16.47 21.04
C LEU A 100 -1.36 16.33 21.24
N SER A 101 -1.85 16.42 22.49
CA SER A 101 -3.29 16.41 22.78
C SER A 101 -3.99 17.63 22.17
N ASP A 102 -3.33 18.78 22.21
CA ASP A 102 -3.94 20.05 21.84
C ASP A 102 -3.96 20.19 20.32
N ALA A 103 -2.86 19.79 19.65
CA ALA A 103 -2.82 19.67 18.19
C ALA A 103 -3.85 18.66 17.66
N ALA A 104 -4.01 17.52 18.34
CA ALA A 104 -5.03 16.54 17.96
C ALA A 104 -6.46 17.10 18.15
N SER A 105 -6.71 17.87 19.21
CA SER A 105 -7.99 18.55 19.41
C SER A 105 -8.25 19.60 18.33
N GLU A 106 -7.26 20.40 17.93
CA GLU A 106 -7.39 21.38 16.85
C GLU A 106 -7.71 20.72 15.51
N TRP A 107 -7.02 19.63 15.14
CA TRP A 107 -7.34 18.88 13.91
C TRP A 107 -8.73 18.26 13.95
N LEU A 108 -9.17 17.77 15.11
CA LEU A 108 -10.53 17.24 15.30
C LEU A 108 -11.59 18.33 15.17
N ASP A 109 -11.31 19.54 15.66
CA ASP A 109 -12.21 20.70 15.54
C ASP A 109 -12.26 21.20 14.09
N GLU A 110 -11.15 21.22 13.38
CA GLU A 110 -11.08 21.58 11.95
C GLU A 110 -11.84 20.58 11.07
N LEU A 111 -11.69 19.27 11.36
CA LEU A 111 -12.48 18.21 10.74
C LEU A 111 -13.98 18.35 11.06
N ALA A 112 -14.33 18.70 12.30
CA ALA A 112 -15.72 18.93 12.71
C ALA A 112 -16.32 20.15 12.01
N GLU A 113 -15.56 21.23 11.82
CA GLU A 113 -15.99 22.42 11.09
C GLU A 113 -16.19 22.14 9.60
N TYR A 114 -15.26 21.40 8.97
CA TYR A 114 -15.42 20.97 7.57
C TYR A 114 -16.63 20.06 7.37
N THR A 115 -16.82 19.06 8.24
CA THR A 115 -17.99 18.16 8.17
C THR A 115 -19.31 18.85 8.52
N ALA A 116 -19.27 20.00 9.20
CA ALA A 116 -20.43 20.86 9.46
C ALA A 116 -20.68 21.90 8.35
N GLY A 117 -19.74 22.09 7.42
CA GLY A 117 -19.87 22.99 6.27
C GLY A 117 -20.95 22.55 5.28
N GLU A 118 -21.46 23.49 4.47
CA GLU A 118 -22.43 23.20 3.42
C GLU A 118 -21.84 22.17 2.44
N GLN A 119 -22.44 20.97 2.38
CA GLN A 119 -22.10 19.96 1.38
C GLN A 119 -22.35 20.54 -0.02
N THR A 120 -21.41 20.33 -0.96
CA THR A 120 -21.58 20.78 -2.35
C THR A 120 -22.78 20.07 -2.96
N ILE A 121 -23.90 20.78 -3.07
CA ILE A 121 -25.11 20.30 -3.71
C ILE A 121 -24.92 20.41 -5.22
N ARG A 122 -24.86 19.28 -5.93
CA ARG A 122 -24.79 19.27 -7.41
C ARG A 122 -26.15 18.92 -8.00
N GLU A 123 -26.56 19.65 -9.03
CA GLU A 123 -27.64 19.25 -9.93
C GLU A 123 -27.08 18.16 -10.85
N LEU A 124 -27.75 17.02 -10.89
CA LEU A 124 -27.28 15.87 -11.66
C LEU A 124 -28.26 15.59 -12.80
N SER A 125 -27.75 15.66 -14.04
CA SER A 125 -28.46 15.22 -15.24
C SER A 125 -27.81 13.98 -15.83
N LEU A 126 -28.60 12.94 -16.04
CA LEU A 126 -28.19 11.72 -16.75
C LEU A 126 -28.81 11.74 -18.15
N GLN A 127 -27.99 11.38 -19.14
CA GLN A 127 -28.36 11.34 -20.54
C GLN A 127 -28.03 9.99 -21.18
N VAL A 128 -28.62 9.73 -22.36
CA VAL A 128 -28.27 8.52 -23.13
C VAL A 128 -26.79 8.51 -23.51
N ASP A 129 -26.21 9.67 -23.80
CA ASP A 129 -24.79 9.81 -24.10
C ASP A 129 -23.90 9.48 -22.89
N ASP A 130 -24.34 9.87 -21.68
CA ASP A 130 -23.66 9.48 -20.44
C ASP A 130 -23.68 7.95 -20.28
N THR A 131 -24.80 7.31 -20.64
CA THR A 131 -24.92 5.85 -20.60
C THR A 131 -24.03 5.17 -21.64
N ALA A 132 -23.98 5.73 -22.85
CA ALA A 132 -23.09 5.25 -23.92
C ALA A 132 -21.62 5.27 -23.47
N PHE A 133 -21.19 6.37 -22.83
CA PHE A 133 -19.85 6.51 -22.27
C PHE A 133 -19.60 5.55 -21.11
N ALA A 134 -20.53 5.47 -20.15
CA ALA A 134 -20.43 4.59 -18.99
C ALA A 134 -20.26 3.11 -19.38
N LEU A 135 -21.04 2.63 -20.35
CA LEU A 135 -20.97 1.24 -20.81
C LEU A 135 -19.67 0.94 -21.58
N ALA A 136 -19.20 1.87 -22.39
CA ALA A 136 -17.91 1.73 -23.08
C ALA A 136 -16.74 1.75 -22.09
N MET A 137 -16.80 2.58 -21.04
CA MET A 137 -15.82 2.58 -19.94
C MET A 137 -15.84 1.26 -19.18
N GLU A 138 -17.01 0.73 -18.83
CA GLU A 138 -17.14 -0.60 -18.20
C GLU A 138 -16.50 -1.69 -19.06
N TYR A 139 -16.79 -1.70 -20.36
CA TYR A 139 -16.19 -2.65 -21.30
C TYR A 139 -14.67 -2.49 -21.37
N ALA A 140 -14.16 -1.25 -21.38
CA ALA A 140 -12.73 -0.97 -21.38
C ALA A 140 -12.03 -1.51 -20.12
N PHE A 141 -12.59 -1.28 -18.93
CA PHE A 141 -12.09 -1.89 -17.70
C PHE A 141 -12.13 -3.42 -17.79
N GLU A 142 -13.22 -4.01 -18.28
CA GLU A 142 -13.33 -5.46 -18.45
C GLU A 142 -12.18 -6.02 -19.32
N GLN A 143 -11.89 -5.38 -20.45
CA GLN A 143 -10.79 -5.80 -21.33
C GLN A 143 -9.42 -5.64 -20.67
N TYR A 144 -9.22 -4.55 -19.93
CA TYR A 144 -8.00 -4.34 -19.16
C TYR A 144 -7.78 -5.47 -18.14
N PHE A 145 -8.76 -5.74 -17.28
CA PHE A 145 -8.61 -6.77 -16.25
C PHE A 145 -8.47 -8.18 -16.83
N LYS A 146 -9.07 -8.46 -17.99
CA LYS A 146 -8.80 -9.68 -18.77
C LYS A 146 -7.36 -9.75 -19.25
N SER A 147 -6.82 -8.65 -19.78
CA SER A 147 -5.44 -8.59 -20.27
C SER A 147 -4.40 -8.84 -19.17
N GLN A 148 -4.74 -8.42 -17.95
CA GLN A 148 -3.91 -8.59 -16.76
C GLN A 148 -4.18 -9.89 -16.00
N ALA A 149 -5.07 -10.75 -16.50
CA ALA A 149 -5.50 -12.00 -15.87
C ALA A 149 -6.18 -11.87 -14.49
N TYR A 150 -6.55 -10.66 -14.04
CA TYR A 150 -7.39 -10.44 -12.87
C TYR A 150 -8.84 -10.85 -13.10
N LEU A 151 -9.28 -10.84 -14.36
CA LEU A 151 -10.59 -11.35 -14.76
C LEU A 151 -10.39 -12.52 -15.74
N PRO A 152 -11.05 -13.67 -15.56
CA PRO A 152 -10.99 -14.76 -16.52
C PRO A 152 -11.40 -14.29 -17.92
N SER A 153 -10.91 -14.96 -18.97
CA SER A 153 -11.19 -14.57 -20.36
C SER A 153 -12.69 -14.53 -20.70
N ASP A 154 -13.48 -15.39 -20.05
CA ASP A 154 -14.95 -15.45 -20.13
C ASP A 154 -15.67 -14.70 -19.01
N GLY A 155 -14.93 -14.16 -18.04
CA GLY A 155 -15.46 -13.34 -16.96
C GLY A 155 -16.07 -12.04 -17.48
N GLN A 156 -16.98 -11.44 -16.70
CA GLN A 156 -17.62 -10.17 -17.04
C GLN A 156 -17.50 -9.24 -15.85
N LEU A 157 -17.29 -7.96 -16.13
CA LEU A 157 -17.16 -6.93 -15.10
C LEU A 157 -18.39 -6.03 -15.07
N THR A 158 -18.78 -5.57 -13.88
CA THR A 158 -19.73 -4.47 -13.72
C THR A 158 -19.12 -3.31 -12.95
N LEU A 159 -19.32 -2.09 -13.45
CA LEU A 159 -19.11 -0.87 -12.67
C LEU A 159 -20.35 -0.48 -11.86
N PHE A 160 -21.47 -1.16 -12.05
CA PHE A 160 -22.77 -0.85 -11.47
C PHE A 160 -23.31 -2.01 -10.63
N PRO A 161 -22.58 -2.47 -9.58
CA PRO A 161 -22.97 -3.64 -8.79
C PRO A 161 -24.33 -3.50 -8.09
N ASN A 162 -24.86 -2.28 -8.00
CA ASN A 162 -26.18 -1.99 -7.39
C ASN A 162 -27.35 -2.11 -8.38
N ARG A 163 -27.09 -2.34 -9.67
CA ARG A 163 -28.16 -2.67 -10.63
C ARG A 163 -28.72 -4.04 -10.30
N THR A 164 -30.04 -4.15 -10.42
CA THR A 164 -30.71 -5.44 -10.24
C THR A 164 -30.19 -6.45 -11.28
N GLY A 165 -29.59 -7.55 -10.81
CA GLY A 165 -29.08 -8.63 -11.67
C GLY A 165 -27.62 -8.46 -12.12
N ASP A 166 -26.93 -7.41 -11.69
CA ASP A 166 -25.50 -7.20 -11.92
C ASP A 166 -24.62 -7.88 -10.85
N ASP A 167 -25.21 -8.37 -9.76
CA ASP A 167 -24.55 -9.16 -8.70
C ASP A 167 -23.93 -10.48 -9.20
N ARG A 168 -24.28 -10.90 -10.42
CA ARG A 168 -23.69 -12.05 -11.11
C ARG A 168 -22.34 -11.76 -11.79
N TRP A 169 -21.95 -10.50 -11.92
CA TRP A 169 -20.72 -10.08 -12.60
C TRP A 169 -19.72 -9.54 -11.58
N THR A 170 -18.43 -9.67 -11.91
CA THR A 170 -17.36 -9.27 -11.01
C THR A 170 -17.28 -7.75 -10.90
N SER A 171 -17.38 -7.24 -9.69
CA SER A 171 -17.21 -5.81 -9.40
C SER A 171 -15.73 -5.44 -9.22
N LEU A 172 -15.40 -4.16 -9.33
CA LEU A 172 -14.05 -3.67 -8.97
C LEU A 172 -13.70 -3.98 -7.52
N SER A 173 -14.68 -3.95 -6.61
CA SER A 173 -14.50 -4.35 -5.21
C SER A 173 -14.05 -5.80 -5.09
N GLU A 174 -14.67 -6.69 -5.86
CA GLU A 174 -14.29 -8.10 -5.82
C GLU A 174 -12.89 -8.31 -6.40
N ILE A 175 -12.53 -7.62 -7.49
CA ILE A 175 -11.18 -7.66 -8.07
C ILE A 175 -10.13 -7.20 -7.06
N ALA A 176 -10.36 -6.08 -6.37
CA ALA A 176 -9.44 -5.59 -5.34
C ALA A 176 -9.31 -6.54 -4.14
N THR A 177 -10.24 -7.48 -3.97
CA THR A 177 -10.20 -8.50 -2.91
C THR A 177 -9.74 -9.87 -3.40
N LEU A 178 -9.40 -10.04 -4.68
CA LEU A 178 -8.85 -11.30 -5.18
C LEU A 178 -7.50 -11.56 -4.48
N MET A 179 -7.50 -12.60 -3.65
CA MET A 179 -6.43 -12.96 -2.73
C MET A 179 -5.20 -13.51 -3.46
N ASP A 180 -4.00 -13.16 -3.00
CA ASP A 180 -2.84 -14.03 -3.18
C ASP A 180 -3.03 -15.26 -2.27
N GLU A 181 -3.38 -16.40 -2.87
CA GLU A 181 -3.58 -17.67 -2.16
C GLU A 181 -2.35 -18.11 -1.34
N SER A 182 -1.18 -17.51 -1.58
CA SER A 182 0.05 -17.85 -0.86
C SER A 182 0.24 -17.14 0.48
N ASN A 183 -0.37 -15.97 0.70
CA ASN A 183 -0.10 -15.13 1.88
C ASN A 183 -1.33 -14.65 2.67
N GLY A 184 -2.55 -14.83 2.15
CA GLY A 184 -3.79 -14.50 2.89
C GLY A 184 -4.09 -13.00 3.02
N GLU A 185 -3.35 -12.14 2.31
CA GLU A 185 -3.63 -10.72 2.14
C GLU A 185 -4.06 -10.45 0.68
N PRO A 186 -4.84 -9.38 0.41
CA PRO A 186 -5.12 -8.93 -0.96
C PRO A 186 -3.81 -8.66 -1.71
N GLU A 187 -3.72 -9.05 -2.98
CA GLU A 187 -2.54 -8.76 -3.82
C GLU A 187 -2.35 -7.25 -4.00
N PHE A 188 -3.44 -6.49 -3.98
CA PHE A 188 -3.48 -5.03 -4.02
C PHE A 188 -4.52 -4.49 -3.04
N SER A 189 -4.26 -3.34 -2.43
CA SER A 189 -5.34 -2.54 -1.86
C SER A 189 -6.22 -1.95 -2.98
N VAL A 190 -7.46 -1.61 -2.65
CA VAL A 190 -8.37 -0.87 -3.56
C VAL A 190 -7.71 0.38 -4.13
N ASP A 191 -6.92 1.06 -3.29
CA ASP A 191 -6.25 2.32 -3.63
C ASP A 191 -5.08 2.08 -4.58
N GLU A 192 -4.33 1.00 -4.38
CA GLU A 192 -3.24 0.58 -5.27
C GLU A 192 -3.76 0.20 -6.67
N LEU A 193 -4.89 -0.53 -6.73
CA LEU A 193 -5.55 -0.85 -7.99
C LEU A 193 -6.01 0.42 -8.70
N TRP A 194 -6.56 1.37 -7.96
CA TRP A 194 -7.09 2.63 -8.47
C TRP A 194 -6.02 3.55 -9.05
N ASP A 195 -4.91 3.69 -8.32
CA ASP A 195 -3.77 4.50 -8.71
C ASP A 195 -3.00 3.88 -9.87
N GLY A 196 -2.80 2.55 -9.88
CA GLY A 196 -2.17 1.85 -11.01
C GLY A 196 -2.96 1.98 -12.31
N LEU A 197 -4.29 2.06 -12.22
CA LEU A 197 -5.21 2.26 -13.35
C LEU A 197 -5.32 3.71 -13.83
N GLN A 198 -4.67 4.66 -13.13
CA GLN A 198 -4.78 6.10 -13.33
C GLN A 198 -6.19 6.54 -13.72
N ILE A 199 -7.21 6.14 -12.95
CA ILE A 199 -8.60 6.17 -13.46
C ILE A 199 -9.07 7.57 -13.85
N GLU A 200 -8.58 8.61 -13.20
CA GLU A 200 -8.87 9.99 -13.58
C GLU A 200 -8.25 10.39 -14.92
N ALA A 201 -7.00 9.98 -15.17
CA ALA A 201 -6.33 10.21 -16.45
C ALA A 201 -6.98 9.37 -17.56
N SER A 202 -7.28 8.10 -17.28
CA SER A 202 -8.05 7.22 -18.17
C SER A 202 -9.43 7.78 -18.48
N TYR A 203 -10.16 8.28 -17.48
CA TYR A 203 -11.46 8.94 -17.66
C TYR A 203 -11.31 10.19 -18.53
N SER A 204 -10.33 11.05 -18.25
CA SER A 204 -10.11 12.30 -18.99
C SER A 204 -9.71 12.04 -20.45
N ALA A 205 -8.83 11.07 -20.68
CA ALA A 205 -8.43 10.63 -22.01
C ALA A 205 -9.61 10.01 -22.77
N ALA A 206 -10.37 9.13 -22.12
CA ALA A 206 -11.58 8.52 -22.67
C ALA A 206 -12.64 9.58 -23.01
N ALA A 207 -12.88 10.54 -22.12
CA ALA A 207 -13.82 11.64 -22.35
C ALA A 207 -13.40 12.50 -23.54
N ALA A 208 -12.10 12.78 -23.71
CA ALA A 208 -11.58 13.53 -24.85
C ALA A 208 -11.82 12.80 -26.19
N VAL A 209 -11.75 11.47 -26.20
CA VAL A 209 -12.11 10.64 -27.36
C VAL A 209 -13.62 10.70 -27.61
N ALA A 210 -14.42 10.52 -26.55
CA ALA A 210 -15.87 10.42 -26.63
C ALA A 210 -16.57 11.71 -27.11
N ILE A 211 -15.93 12.89 -26.97
CA ILE A 211 -16.45 14.16 -27.52
C ILE A 211 -16.69 14.08 -29.04
N ASN A 212 -15.91 13.26 -29.76
CA ASN A 212 -16.02 13.12 -31.21
C ASN A 212 -16.92 11.95 -31.63
N TRP A 213 -17.57 11.28 -30.69
CA TRP A 213 -18.40 10.13 -31.01
C TRP A 213 -19.65 10.49 -31.79
N VAL A 214 -19.90 9.73 -32.84
CA VAL A 214 -21.09 9.91 -33.69
C VAL A 214 -21.88 8.62 -33.81
N GLU A 215 -21.22 7.50 -34.11
CA GLU A 215 -21.89 6.24 -34.44
C GLU A 215 -22.37 5.52 -33.18
N TRP A 216 -21.54 5.44 -32.14
CA TRP A 216 -21.88 4.79 -30.88
C TRP A 216 -23.01 5.53 -30.13
N THR A 217 -22.89 6.84 -30.00
CA THR A 217 -23.92 7.67 -29.34
C THR A 217 -25.23 7.68 -30.12
N TYR A 218 -25.18 7.71 -31.46
CA TYR A 218 -26.37 7.59 -32.31
C TYR A 218 -27.07 6.24 -32.12
N PHE A 219 -26.32 5.13 -32.17
CA PHE A 219 -26.87 3.79 -31.96
C PHE A 219 -27.51 3.64 -30.58
N CYS A 220 -26.87 4.13 -29.50
CA CYS A 220 -27.46 4.13 -28.17
C CYS A 220 -28.80 4.89 -28.14
N ARG A 221 -28.87 6.07 -28.76
CA ARG A 221 -30.11 6.85 -28.84
C ARG A 221 -31.21 6.14 -29.63
N GLU A 222 -30.87 5.43 -30.71
CA GLU A 222 -31.82 4.60 -31.45
C GLU A 222 -32.36 3.46 -30.60
N VAL A 223 -31.51 2.77 -29.85
CA VAL A 223 -31.95 1.72 -28.91
C VAL A 223 -32.95 2.29 -27.89
N TYR A 224 -32.61 3.38 -27.20
CA TYR A 224 -33.51 4.01 -26.24
C TYR A 224 -34.82 4.49 -26.88
N GLN A 225 -34.75 5.01 -28.11
CA GLN A 225 -35.93 5.40 -28.87
C GLN A 225 -36.83 4.20 -29.17
N SER A 226 -36.28 3.10 -29.69
CA SER A 226 -37.03 1.88 -29.98
C SER A 226 -37.73 1.32 -28.75
N PHE A 227 -37.05 1.30 -27.60
CA PHE A 227 -37.66 0.87 -26.33
C PHE A 227 -38.82 1.79 -25.90
N THR A 228 -38.66 3.10 -26.11
CA THR A 228 -39.70 4.11 -25.82
C THR A 228 -40.91 3.94 -26.72
N ASP A 229 -40.69 3.83 -28.03
CA ASP A 229 -41.77 3.72 -29.03
C ASP A 229 -42.55 2.42 -28.91
N ALA A 230 -41.86 1.32 -28.61
CA ALA A 230 -42.49 0.02 -28.42
C ALA A 230 -43.18 -0.11 -27.05
N GLN A 231 -43.05 0.88 -26.14
CA GLN A 231 -43.63 0.89 -24.78
C GLN A 231 -43.41 -0.44 -24.04
N VAL A 232 -42.22 -1.00 -24.17
CA VAL A 232 -41.93 -2.37 -23.72
C VAL A 232 -41.65 -2.37 -22.22
N ASP A 233 -42.68 -2.65 -21.42
CA ASP A 233 -42.52 -3.10 -20.03
C ASP A 233 -42.38 -4.62 -19.90
N GLN A 234 -42.60 -5.36 -21.00
CA GLN A 234 -42.88 -6.80 -20.95
C GLN A 234 -42.21 -7.65 -22.02
N ILE A 235 -40.93 -7.41 -22.32
CA ILE A 235 -40.11 -8.46 -22.93
C ILE A 235 -38.99 -8.81 -21.96
N THR A 236 -39.31 -9.78 -21.09
CA THR A 236 -38.32 -10.70 -20.52
C THR A 236 -37.27 -10.09 -19.58
N GLY A 237 -37.54 -8.92 -18.98
CA GLY A 237 -36.68 -8.34 -17.96
C GLY A 237 -35.34 -7.80 -18.46
N GLN A 238 -35.24 -7.45 -19.75
CA GLN A 238 -34.05 -6.84 -20.35
C GLN A 238 -34.34 -5.40 -20.80
N GLY A 239 -33.58 -4.44 -20.30
CA GLY A 239 -33.70 -3.02 -20.67
C GLY A 239 -32.69 -2.59 -21.74
N PRO A 240 -32.72 -1.29 -22.14
CA PRO A 240 -31.76 -0.71 -23.08
C PRO A 240 -30.30 -0.98 -22.69
N VAL A 241 -29.98 -0.83 -21.40
CA VAL A 241 -28.63 -1.06 -20.85
C VAL A 241 -28.15 -2.49 -21.08
N ASP A 242 -29.02 -3.49 -20.90
CA ASP A 242 -28.65 -4.90 -21.04
C ASP A 242 -28.42 -5.27 -22.50
N LEU A 243 -29.24 -4.73 -23.42
CA LEU A 243 -29.05 -4.87 -24.86
C LEU A 243 -27.72 -4.26 -25.31
N LEU A 244 -27.44 -3.03 -24.89
CA LEU A 244 -26.21 -2.31 -25.27
C LEU A 244 -24.95 -3.02 -24.72
N ARG A 245 -25.01 -3.53 -23.49
CA ARG A 245 -23.93 -4.37 -22.92
C ARG A 245 -23.71 -5.65 -23.72
N ALA A 246 -24.79 -6.35 -24.08
CA ALA A 246 -24.70 -7.56 -24.89
C ALA A 246 -24.06 -7.26 -26.26
N VAL A 247 -24.43 -6.14 -26.88
CA VAL A 247 -23.84 -5.68 -28.14
C VAL A 247 -22.34 -5.36 -28.00
N LEU A 248 -21.93 -4.57 -27.01
CA LEU A 248 -20.50 -4.25 -26.77
C LEU A 248 -19.65 -5.50 -26.55
N ARG A 249 -20.21 -6.51 -25.88
CA ARG A 249 -19.56 -7.79 -25.58
C ARG A 249 -19.71 -8.83 -26.70
N GLU A 250 -20.32 -8.46 -27.83
CA GLU A 250 -20.61 -9.35 -28.97
C GLU A 250 -21.37 -10.63 -28.55
N GLN A 251 -22.24 -10.50 -27.55
CA GLN A 251 -23.08 -11.58 -27.05
C GLN A 251 -24.33 -11.75 -27.92
N ALA A 252 -24.86 -12.97 -27.94
CA ALA A 252 -26.08 -13.26 -28.66
C ALA A 252 -27.27 -12.50 -28.08
N VAL A 253 -27.94 -11.70 -28.91
CA VAL A 253 -29.19 -11.01 -28.59
C VAL A 253 -30.37 -11.81 -29.13
N SER A 254 -31.46 -11.90 -28.37
CA SER A 254 -32.69 -12.58 -28.81
C SER A 254 -33.25 -11.93 -30.08
N SER A 255 -33.51 -12.74 -31.11
CA SER A 255 -34.16 -12.27 -32.33
C SER A 255 -35.57 -11.73 -32.08
N GLU A 256 -36.30 -12.29 -31.11
CA GLU A 256 -37.64 -11.83 -30.72
C GLU A 256 -37.60 -10.41 -30.14
N LEU A 257 -36.56 -10.10 -29.35
CA LEU A 257 -36.36 -8.77 -28.80
C LEU A 257 -36.04 -7.77 -29.91
N LEU A 258 -35.12 -8.12 -30.82
CA LEU A 258 -34.75 -7.28 -31.96
C LEU A 258 -35.94 -7.00 -32.87
N ASP A 259 -36.73 -8.04 -33.19
CA ASP A 259 -37.94 -7.92 -34.01
C ASP A 259 -38.97 -7.00 -33.35
N THR A 260 -39.16 -7.09 -32.03
CA THR A 260 -40.10 -6.23 -31.31
C THR A 260 -39.65 -4.78 -31.28
N LEU A 261 -38.35 -4.54 -31.09
CA LEU A 261 -37.76 -3.20 -31.10
C LEU A 261 -37.59 -2.61 -32.51
N GLY A 262 -37.82 -3.42 -33.55
CA GLY A 262 -37.56 -3.04 -34.94
C GLY A 262 -36.09 -2.74 -35.21
N LEU A 263 -35.18 -3.32 -34.44
CA LEU A 263 -33.73 -3.10 -34.54
C LEU A 263 -33.07 -4.15 -35.43
N GLN A 264 -32.15 -3.72 -36.29
CA GLN A 264 -31.29 -4.61 -37.05
C GLN A 264 -29.83 -4.36 -36.68
N LEU A 265 -29.10 -5.43 -36.34
CA LEU A 265 -27.70 -5.35 -35.87
C LEU A 265 -26.67 -5.57 -36.99
N ASP A 266 -27.10 -5.69 -38.24
CA ASP A 266 -26.27 -6.02 -39.40
C ASP A 266 -25.35 -4.88 -39.85
N ALA A 267 -25.60 -3.64 -39.42
CA ALA A 267 -24.82 -2.45 -39.79
C ALA A 267 -24.11 -1.75 -38.62
N ILE A 268 -24.07 -2.34 -37.42
CA ILE A 268 -23.54 -1.66 -36.21
C ILE A 268 -22.01 -1.63 -36.12
N GLY A 269 -21.29 -2.22 -37.07
CA GLY A 269 -19.83 -2.35 -37.04
C GLY A 269 -19.08 -1.05 -36.70
N PRO A 270 -19.42 0.10 -37.31
CA PRO A 270 -18.81 1.39 -36.96
C PRO A 270 -19.09 1.82 -35.51
N ALA A 271 -20.34 1.68 -35.04
CA ALA A 271 -20.73 2.01 -33.67
C ALA A 271 -20.02 1.10 -32.65
N LEU A 272 -19.93 -0.19 -32.95
CA LEU A 272 -19.24 -1.17 -32.10
C LEU A 272 -17.74 -0.87 -32.02
N ALA A 273 -17.10 -0.58 -33.16
CA ALA A 273 -15.68 -0.21 -33.20
C ALA A 273 -15.38 1.06 -32.40
N GLU A 274 -16.29 2.04 -32.43
CA GLU A 274 -16.17 3.28 -31.66
C GLU A 274 -16.33 3.05 -30.15
N GLY A 275 -17.33 2.26 -29.74
CA GLY A 275 -17.56 1.91 -28.32
C GLY A 275 -16.47 1.02 -27.73
N GLN A 276 -16.08 -0.06 -28.41
CA GLN A 276 -15.01 -0.97 -27.97
C GLN A 276 -13.62 -0.29 -28.03
N GLY A 277 -13.44 0.65 -28.96
CA GLY A 277 -12.19 1.37 -29.16
C GLY A 277 -11.77 2.24 -27.96
N LEU A 278 -12.67 2.54 -27.04
CA LEU A 278 -12.36 3.31 -25.82
C LEU A 278 -11.31 2.61 -24.94
N ALA A 279 -11.21 1.27 -24.99
CA ALA A 279 -10.19 0.54 -24.25
C ALA A 279 -8.76 0.98 -24.61
N ALA A 280 -8.54 1.46 -25.84
CA ALA A 280 -7.22 1.94 -26.27
C ALA A 280 -6.84 3.31 -25.71
N SER A 281 -7.78 4.06 -25.11
CA SER A 281 -7.49 5.36 -24.47
C SER A 281 -7.19 5.24 -22.98
N PHE A 282 -7.24 4.03 -22.41
CA PHE A 282 -6.87 3.83 -21.02
C PHE A 282 -5.39 4.09 -20.82
N VAL A 283 -5.10 4.94 -19.83
CA VAL A 283 -3.76 5.23 -19.38
C VAL A 283 -3.51 4.31 -18.19
N TYR A 284 -2.53 3.43 -18.32
CA TYR A 284 -2.09 2.58 -17.23
C TYR A 284 -0.60 2.77 -17.04
N ASP A 285 -0.17 2.77 -15.79
CA ASP A 285 1.23 2.68 -15.47
C ASP A 285 1.65 1.20 -15.47
N ASP A 286 2.84 0.94 -16.00
CA ASP A 286 3.47 -0.38 -15.88
C ASP A 286 4.02 -0.53 -14.44
N VAL A 287 3.12 -0.89 -13.52
CA VAL A 287 3.49 -1.16 -12.12
C VAL A 287 4.29 -2.45 -12.07
N GLN A 288 5.54 -2.33 -11.62
CA GLN A 288 6.47 -3.45 -11.52
C GLN A 288 6.87 -3.67 -10.07
N LEU A 289 7.24 -4.92 -9.75
CA LEU A 289 7.78 -5.27 -8.45
C LEU A 289 9.30 -5.04 -8.40
N TYR A 290 9.75 -4.30 -7.40
CA TYR A 290 11.15 -4.00 -7.14
C TYR A 290 11.57 -4.52 -5.77
N GLU A 291 12.56 -5.41 -5.75
CA GLU A 291 13.26 -5.81 -4.53
C GLU A 291 14.50 -4.94 -4.37
N LEU A 292 14.49 -4.09 -3.34
CA LEU A 292 15.49 -3.04 -3.15
C LEU A 292 16.13 -3.14 -1.74
N THR A 293 17.31 -2.56 -1.62
CA THR A 293 18.04 -2.38 -0.36
C THR A 293 18.22 -0.89 -0.12
N VAL A 294 17.79 -0.42 1.05
CA VAL A 294 17.90 0.99 1.48
C VAL A 294 19.37 1.42 1.52
N GLU A 295 19.68 2.58 0.95
CA GLU A 295 21.01 3.18 1.00
C GLU A 295 21.16 4.17 2.15
N ALA A 296 22.42 4.50 2.49
CA ALA A 296 22.70 5.58 3.43
C ALA A 296 22.13 6.91 2.92
N ALA A 297 21.44 7.64 3.81
CA ALA A 297 20.88 8.94 3.49
C ALA A 297 21.97 9.87 2.94
N LYS A 298 21.72 10.46 1.76
CA LYS A 298 22.56 11.53 1.22
C LYS A 298 22.16 12.88 1.83
N ALA A 299 23.08 13.85 1.78
CA ALA A 299 22.88 15.21 2.30
C ALA A 299 21.64 15.93 1.74
N ASP A 300 21.16 15.51 0.56
CA ASP A 300 20.01 16.12 -0.13
C ASP A 300 18.65 15.58 0.36
N GLY A 301 18.63 14.66 1.34
CA GLY A 301 17.41 14.19 1.97
C GLY A 301 16.52 13.38 1.02
N CYS A 302 17.10 12.55 0.16
CA CYS A 302 16.33 11.60 -0.65
C CYS A 302 16.17 10.24 0.01
N PHE A 303 15.05 9.57 -0.26
CA PHE A 303 14.92 8.13 0.00
C PHE A 303 15.55 7.37 -1.16
N LEU A 304 16.70 6.76 -0.93
CA LEU A 304 17.45 6.03 -1.93
C LEU A 304 17.47 4.54 -1.61
N ALA A 305 17.26 3.73 -2.63
CA ALA A 305 17.41 2.29 -2.55
C ALA A 305 18.05 1.76 -3.83
N ARG A 306 18.61 0.56 -3.77
CA ARG A 306 19.23 -0.11 -4.92
C ARG A 306 18.79 -1.55 -5.05
N ASN A 307 18.75 -2.07 -6.26
CA ASN A 307 18.51 -3.49 -6.48
C ASN A 307 19.80 -4.33 -6.38
N ALA A 308 19.67 -5.65 -6.51
CA ALA A 308 20.80 -6.59 -6.49
C ALA A 308 21.85 -6.36 -7.60
N PHE A 309 21.50 -5.64 -8.67
CA PHE A 309 22.39 -5.27 -9.78
C PHE A 309 23.07 -3.91 -9.57
N ALA A 310 22.96 -3.33 -8.37
CA ALA A 310 23.46 -2.00 -8.02
C ALA A 310 22.85 -0.86 -8.88
N GLN A 311 21.67 -1.08 -9.46
CA GLN A 311 20.89 0.01 -10.04
C GLN A 311 20.21 0.77 -8.92
N GLN A 312 20.29 2.09 -8.97
CA GLN A 312 19.81 2.99 -7.94
C GLN A 312 18.45 3.59 -8.32
N TYR A 313 17.60 3.74 -7.31
CA TYR A 313 16.27 4.32 -7.40
C TYR A 313 16.10 5.39 -6.32
N ALA A 314 15.52 6.53 -6.70
CA ALA A 314 14.99 7.52 -5.78
C ALA A 314 13.48 7.31 -5.67
N LEU A 315 13.00 7.09 -4.44
CA LEU A 315 11.60 6.77 -4.18
C LEU A 315 10.79 8.05 -3.97
N PHE A 316 9.66 8.13 -4.65
CA PHE A 316 8.72 9.24 -4.62
C PHE A 316 7.31 8.75 -4.25
N ASP A 317 6.48 9.63 -3.72
CA ASP A 317 5.04 9.39 -3.64
C ASP A 317 4.34 9.72 -4.97
N ALA A 318 3.02 9.59 -4.99
CA ALA A 318 2.21 9.84 -6.19
C ALA A 318 2.21 11.30 -6.66
N TYR A 319 2.67 12.24 -5.83
CA TYR A 319 2.74 13.66 -6.13
C TYR A 319 4.11 14.08 -6.65
N GLY A 320 5.06 13.14 -6.74
CA GLY A 320 6.45 13.44 -7.09
C GLY A 320 7.23 14.06 -5.94
N GLU A 321 6.70 14.00 -4.73
CA GLU A 321 7.41 14.37 -3.51
C GLU A 321 8.20 13.17 -2.98
N ARG A 322 9.22 13.43 -2.16
CA ARG A 322 10.07 12.37 -1.61
C ARG A 322 9.23 11.37 -0.82
N TYR A 323 9.40 10.08 -1.09
CA TYR A 323 8.74 9.04 -0.32
C TYR A 323 9.21 9.03 1.15
N ILE A 324 8.25 8.93 2.08
CA ILE A 324 8.47 8.86 3.52
C ILE A 324 7.89 7.52 4.02
N SER A 325 8.76 6.55 4.35
CA SER A 325 8.35 5.18 4.73
C SER A 325 7.50 5.09 5.99
N SER A 326 7.65 6.05 6.92
CA SER A 326 6.71 6.34 8.00
C SER A 326 7.11 7.67 8.67
N LYS A 327 6.17 8.38 9.31
CA LYS A 327 6.48 9.60 10.08
C LYS A 327 7.25 9.32 11.40
N SER A 328 7.54 8.07 11.73
CA SER A 328 8.00 7.68 13.07
C SER A 328 9.32 6.91 13.10
N ILE A 329 9.75 6.30 12.00
CA ILE A 329 10.98 5.50 11.94
C ILE A 329 11.66 5.70 10.57
N ASP A 330 12.87 6.27 10.59
CA ASP A 330 13.79 6.25 9.45
C ASP A 330 14.35 4.83 9.29
N LEU A 331 14.32 4.29 8.07
CA LEU A 331 14.82 2.96 7.80
C LEU A 331 16.35 2.94 7.75
N LEU A 332 16.94 1.93 8.38
CA LEU A 332 18.39 1.76 8.43
C LEU A 332 18.94 1.39 7.04
N PRO A 333 20.13 1.91 6.66
CA PRO A 333 20.82 1.47 5.46
C PRO A 333 21.07 -0.04 5.51
N GLY A 334 20.77 -0.75 4.43
CA GLY A 334 20.83 -2.21 4.38
C GLY A 334 19.48 -2.91 4.59
N THR A 335 18.43 -2.18 4.99
CA THR A 335 17.05 -2.73 5.05
C THR A 335 16.63 -3.21 3.67
N GLN A 336 16.17 -4.45 3.56
CA GLN A 336 15.55 -4.97 2.36
C GLN A 336 14.07 -4.61 2.35
N ILE A 337 13.64 -4.05 1.23
CA ILE A 337 12.29 -3.57 1.00
C ILE A 337 11.77 -4.13 -0.32
N ARG A 338 10.46 -4.28 -0.40
CA ARG A 338 9.73 -4.63 -1.61
C ARG A 338 8.82 -3.45 -1.96
N VAL A 339 8.95 -2.97 -3.18
CA VAL A 339 8.23 -1.81 -3.68
C VAL A 339 7.50 -2.21 -4.95
N TYR A 340 6.18 -2.07 -4.94
CA TYR A 340 5.43 -2.00 -6.20
C TYR A 340 5.45 -0.55 -6.64
N GLY A 341 5.99 -0.30 -7.83
CA GLY A 341 6.23 1.08 -8.26
C GLY A 341 6.32 1.26 -9.76
N VAL A 342 6.31 2.52 -10.16
CA VAL A 342 6.29 2.96 -11.55
C VAL A 342 7.53 3.80 -11.81
N LEU A 343 8.24 3.52 -12.91
CA LEU A 343 9.33 4.38 -13.34
C LEU A 343 8.76 5.69 -13.90
N ARG A 344 9.21 6.82 -13.35
CA ARG A 344 8.74 8.15 -13.71
C ARG A 344 9.85 8.95 -14.40
N ASP A 345 9.67 9.21 -15.69
CA ASP A 345 10.59 10.07 -16.45
C ASP A 345 10.30 11.57 -16.24
N ASP A 346 9.13 11.89 -15.70
CA ASP A 346 8.67 13.24 -15.37
C ASP A 346 9.10 13.71 -13.97
N PHE A 347 9.59 12.80 -13.13
CA PHE A 347 10.08 13.14 -11.78
C PHE A 347 11.59 13.40 -11.79
N THR A 348 12.02 14.43 -11.06
CA THR A 348 13.45 14.77 -10.97
C THR A 348 14.12 13.94 -9.88
N ALA A 349 14.67 12.79 -10.25
CA ALA A 349 15.46 11.95 -9.34
C ALA A 349 16.74 12.67 -8.90
N CYS A 350 16.99 12.72 -7.60
CA CYS A 350 18.27 13.18 -7.06
C CYS A 350 19.43 12.20 -7.34
N ALA A 351 19.14 10.92 -7.56
CA ALA A 351 20.10 9.92 -8.03
C ALA A 351 19.35 8.73 -8.65
N GLY A 352 19.95 8.10 -9.66
CA GLY A 352 19.36 6.94 -10.32
C GLY A 352 18.07 7.27 -11.07
N SER A 353 17.16 6.30 -11.14
CA SER A 353 15.83 6.46 -11.74
C SER A 353 14.81 6.89 -10.67
N ALA A 354 13.82 7.72 -11.04
CA ALA A 354 12.71 8.01 -10.14
C ALA A 354 11.71 6.85 -10.17
N LEU A 355 11.34 6.39 -8.98
CA LEU A 355 10.39 5.32 -8.75
C LEU A 355 9.25 5.86 -7.88
N GLU A 356 8.08 6.03 -8.48
CA GLU A 356 6.84 6.31 -7.73
C GLU A 356 6.40 5.06 -7.00
N VAL A 357 6.24 5.16 -5.68
CA VAL A 357 5.87 4.06 -4.80
C VAL A 357 4.35 3.95 -4.75
N ARG A 358 3.81 2.83 -5.23
CA ARG A 358 2.39 2.46 -5.10
C ARG A 358 2.16 1.65 -3.82
N SER A 359 3.08 0.74 -3.53
CA SER A 359 3.06 -0.07 -2.31
C SER A 359 4.47 -0.26 -1.76
N PHE A 360 4.57 -0.41 -0.45
CA PHE A 360 5.84 -0.49 0.27
C PHE A 360 5.77 -1.53 1.38
N GLN A 361 6.72 -2.46 1.37
CA GLN A 361 6.85 -3.49 2.38
C GLN A 361 8.30 -3.61 2.85
N ILE A 362 8.50 -3.75 4.16
CA ILE A 362 9.81 -4.12 4.73
C ILE A 362 9.90 -5.64 4.71
N VAL A 363 10.93 -6.17 4.07
CA VAL A 363 11.19 -7.62 3.98
C VAL A 363 12.11 -8.06 5.12
N GLU A 364 13.21 -7.33 5.32
CA GLU A 364 14.24 -7.68 6.28
C GLU A 364 14.96 -6.42 6.77
N MET A 365 15.21 -6.30 8.07
CA MET A 365 16.05 -5.24 8.63
C MET A 365 17.51 -5.73 8.69
N PRO A 366 18.50 -4.85 8.49
CA PRO A 366 19.90 -5.25 8.52
C PRO A 366 20.29 -5.65 9.95
N GLU A 367 21.15 -6.65 10.06
CA GLU A 367 21.77 -7.00 11.33
C GLU A 367 22.62 -5.80 11.80
N LEU A 368 22.31 -5.27 12.99
CA LEU A 368 23.07 -4.17 13.58
C LEU A 368 24.48 -4.69 13.89
N VAL A 369 25.49 -4.17 13.19
CA VAL A 369 26.88 -4.42 13.56
C VAL A 369 27.14 -3.66 14.86
N ALA A 370 27.49 -4.39 15.91
CA ALA A 370 27.81 -3.80 17.21
C ALA A 370 28.94 -2.77 17.05
N ASN A 371 28.67 -1.52 17.42
CA ASN A 371 29.59 -0.42 17.50
C ASN A 371 29.94 -0.20 18.97
N ASP A 372 31.06 -0.76 19.42
CA ASP A 372 31.57 -0.67 20.80
C ASP A 372 32.86 0.17 20.79
N SER A 373 32.71 1.51 20.83
CA SER A 373 33.85 2.42 20.66
C SER A 373 34.75 2.49 21.89
N ASP A 374 34.22 2.23 23.07
CA ASP A 374 34.95 2.28 24.33
C ASP A 374 35.51 0.90 24.75
N GLY A 375 35.10 -0.17 24.07
CA GLY A 375 35.58 -1.52 24.26
C GLY A 375 35.03 -2.18 25.53
N ASN A 376 33.84 -1.77 25.99
CA ASN A 376 33.23 -2.23 27.22
C ASN A 376 32.31 -3.45 27.03
N LEU A 377 32.16 -3.97 25.80
CA LEU A 377 31.29 -5.08 25.38
C LEU A 377 29.79 -4.76 25.30
N LEU A 378 29.41 -3.49 25.42
CA LEU A 378 28.09 -2.99 25.06
C LEU A 378 28.17 -2.25 23.72
N ASP A 379 27.12 -2.37 22.93
CA ASP A 379 26.97 -1.55 21.73
C ASP A 379 26.59 -0.11 22.12
N ASP A 380 27.35 0.88 21.65
CA ASP A 380 27.17 2.30 21.92
C ASP A 380 25.73 2.76 21.56
N ASN A 381 25.14 2.22 20.48
CA ASN A 381 23.78 2.61 20.07
C ASN A 381 22.72 2.01 21.00
N TRP A 382 22.93 0.79 21.47
CA TRP A 382 22.09 0.15 22.48
C TRP A 382 22.16 0.92 23.81
N GLU A 383 23.36 1.33 24.24
CA GLU A 383 23.53 2.19 25.42
C GLU A 383 22.80 3.52 25.24
N LEU A 384 23.00 4.20 24.10
CA LEU A 384 22.31 5.46 23.81
C LEU A 384 20.79 5.32 23.78
N PHE A 385 20.28 4.24 23.18
CA PHE A 385 18.84 4.01 23.04
C PHE A 385 18.16 3.77 24.39
N TRP A 386 18.75 2.94 25.24
CA TRP A 386 18.13 2.55 26.51
C TRP A 386 18.54 3.39 27.72
N LEU A 387 19.77 3.89 27.73
CA LEU A 387 20.39 4.54 28.88
C LEU A 387 20.67 6.03 28.64
N GLY A 388 20.60 6.50 27.39
CA GLY A 388 20.67 7.91 27.01
C GLY A 388 22.09 8.48 26.90
N GLU A 389 23.10 7.71 27.30
CA GLU A 389 24.53 8.00 27.14
C GLU A 389 25.29 6.67 26.95
N GLY A 390 26.52 6.74 26.45
CA GLY A 390 27.40 5.58 26.33
C GLY A 390 28.39 5.47 27.50
N GLY A 391 29.08 4.34 27.60
CA GLY A 391 30.11 4.10 28.62
C GLY A 391 29.55 3.68 29.98
N HIS A 392 28.42 2.98 29.97
CA HIS A 392 27.86 2.38 31.17
C HIS A 392 28.70 1.17 31.60
N ASP A 393 28.74 0.91 32.90
CA ASP A 393 29.41 -0.28 33.43
C ASP A 393 28.64 -1.54 32.98
N PRO A 394 29.21 -2.39 32.11
CA PRO A 394 28.55 -3.61 31.61
C PRO A 394 28.13 -4.57 32.73
N PHE A 395 28.75 -4.47 33.91
CA PHE A 395 28.51 -5.35 35.05
C PHE A 395 27.49 -4.76 36.04
N ALA A 396 27.01 -3.54 35.82
CA ALA A 396 25.99 -2.92 36.67
C ALA A 396 24.60 -3.55 36.43
N SER A 397 23.79 -3.57 37.49
CA SER A 397 22.35 -3.87 37.43
C SER A 397 21.58 -2.58 37.69
N VAL A 398 20.95 -2.00 36.66
CA VAL A 398 20.34 -0.66 36.73
C VAL A 398 18.91 -0.70 37.28
N ASP A 399 18.17 -1.77 37.00
CA ASP A 399 16.75 -1.93 37.36
C ASP A 399 16.52 -2.70 38.68
N GLY A 400 17.59 -3.19 39.30
CA GLY A 400 17.54 -3.97 40.54
C GLY A 400 17.14 -5.45 40.35
N SER A 401 17.07 -5.95 39.12
CA SER A 401 16.78 -7.37 38.82
C SER A 401 17.93 -8.31 39.20
N GLY A 402 19.15 -7.78 39.34
CA GLY A 402 20.36 -8.56 39.60
C GLY A 402 21.05 -9.07 38.34
N TYR A 403 20.44 -8.92 37.15
CA TYR A 403 21.10 -9.16 35.87
C TYR A 403 21.97 -7.96 35.50
N SER A 404 23.17 -8.23 34.97
CA SER A 404 24.05 -7.18 34.48
C SER A 404 23.55 -6.60 33.15
N LEU A 405 23.94 -5.37 32.84
CA LEU A 405 23.66 -4.73 31.54
C LEU A 405 24.15 -5.60 30.38
N LEU A 406 25.37 -6.15 30.47
CA LEU A 406 25.92 -7.04 29.45
C LEU A 406 25.08 -8.31 29.27
N GLN A 407 24.60 -8.89 30.36
CA GLN A 407 23.77 -10.09 30.27
C GLN A 407 22.41 -9.81 29.62
N LYS A 408 21.81 -8.65 29.92
CA LYS A 408 20.57 -8.21 29.26
C LYS A 408 20.80 -7.86 27.80
N PHE A 409 21.90 -7.19 27.48
CA PHE A 409 22.30 -6.86 26.10
C PHE A 409 22.44 -8.13 25.25
N LEU A 410 23.25 -9.10 25.70
CA LEU A 410 23.45 -10.37 24.98
C LEU A 410 22.17 -11.21 24.87
N GLY A 411 21.22 -11.03 25.79
CA GLY A 411 19.92 -11.68 25.77
C GLY A 411 18.83 -10.92 25.00
N GLY A 412 19.08 -9.69 24.54
CA GLY A 412 18.09 -8.84 23.87
C GLY A 412 16.97 -8.31 24.78
N HIS A 413 17.25 -8.09 26.07
CA HIS A 413 16.27 -7.63 27.06
C HIS A 413 16.43 -6.14 27.40
N ASN A 414 15.32 -5.51 27.80
CA ASN A 414 15.28 -4.11 28.23
C ASN A 414 16.02 -3.92 29.58
N PRO A 415 17.08 -3.08 29.63
CA PRO A 415 17.86 -2.87 30.85
C PRO A 415 17.15 -2.05 31.93
N ALA A 416 16.08 -1.33 31.59
CA ALA A 416 15.31 -0.51 32.52
C ALA A 416 14.08 -1.23 33.11
N ASP A 417 13.72 -2.40 32.58
CA ASP A 417 12.55 -3.17 33.03
C ASP A 417 12.95 -4.39 33.87
N SER A 418 12.70 -4.30 35.17
CA SER A 418 12.98 -5.38 36.14
C SER A 418 12.13 -6.64 35.94
N SER A 419 11.10 -6.60 35.11
CA SER A 419 10.29 -7.76 34.75
C SER A 419 10.71 -8.45 33.45
N ASP A 420 11.52 -7.76 32.62
CA ASP A 420 12.07 -8.30 31.39
C ASP A 420 13.44 -8.95 31.67
N LEU A 421 13.41 -10.28 31.87
CA LEU A 421 14.53 -11.04 32.41
C LEU A 421 15.01 -12.11 31.40
N PRO A 422 16.34 -12.26 31.24
CA PRO A 422 16.91 -13.40 30.53
C PRO A 422 16.42 -14.75 31.07
N ALA A 423 16.21 -15.71 30.17
CA ALA A 423 15.85 -17.08 30.53
C ALA A 423 17.02 -17.84 31.19
N ALA A 424 18.25 -17.45 30.86
CA ALA A 424 19.46 -17.97 31.49
C ALA A 424 19.60 -17.43 32.93
N ALA A 425 20.21 -18.21 33.82
CA ALA A 425 20.47 -17.78 35.19
C ALA A 425 21.41 -16.55 35.21
N ILE A 426 21.42 -15.80 36.32
CA ILE A 426 22.40 -14.73 36.53
C ILE A 426 23.80 -15.36 36.54
N GLU A 427 24.67 -14.89 35.64
CA GLU A 427 26.04 -15.36 35.46
C GLU A 427 27.03 -14.21 35.68
N ASP A 428 28.26 -14.56 36.08
CA ASP A 428 29.36 -13.59 36.12
C ASP A 428 29.99 -13.47 34.73
N LEU A 429 29.75 -12.33 34.09
CA LEU A 429 30.31 -11.97 32.79
C LEU A 429 31.49 -10.99 32.92
N SER A 430 32.12 -10.88 34.08
CA SER A 430 33.34 -10.08 34.28
C SER A 430 34.60 -10.85 33.85
N ALA A 431 35.64 -10.15 33.42
CA ALA A 431 36.84 -10.77 32.83
C ALA A 431 37.39 -11.99 33.62
N PRO A 432 37.66 -13.13 32.97
CA PRO A 432 37.95 -14.37 33.67
C PRO A 432 39.39 -14.42 34.18
N ASP A 433 39.60 -15.21 35.23
CA ASP A 433 40.94 -15.58 35.67
C ASP A 433 41.60 -16.55 34.68
N ILE A 434 42.85 -16.26 34.32
CA ILE A 434 43.63 -17.07 33.37
C ILE A 434 44.66 -17.88 34.14
N SER A 435 44.58 -19.20 34.03
CA SER A 435 45.62 -20.12 34.50
C SER A 435 46.60 -20.41 33.38
N ILE A 436 47.89 -20.23 33.66
CA ILE A 436 48.97 -20.40 32.69
C ILE A 436 49.86 -21.55 33.16
N HIS A 437 50.00 -22.57 32.32
CA HIS A 437 50.79 -23.75 32.62
C HIS A 437 51.82 -24.01 31.52
N MET A 438 53.07 -24.29 31.92
CA MET A 438 54.08 -24.82 31.01
C MET A 438 53.76 -26.28 30.70
N SER A 439 53.31 -26.56 29.48
CA SER A 439 52.96 -27.90 28.99
C SER A 439 54.18 -28.62 28.41
N ALA A 440 55.15 -27.88 27.87
CA ALA A 440 56.47 -28.36 27.47
C ALA A 440 57.52 -27.24 27.53
N SER A 441 58.80 -27.52 27.24
CA SER A 441 59.90 -26.53 27.30
C SER A 441 59.72 -25.31 26.39
N ASN A 442 58.83 -25.40 25.40
CA ASN A 442 58.55 -24.39 24.39
C ASN A 442 57.04 -24.27 24.14
N GLU A 443 56.22 -24.68 25.10
CA GLU A 443 54.76 -24.68 24.97
C GLU A 443 54.11 -24.25 26.28
N VAL A 444 53.14 -23.36 26.17
CA VAL A 444 52.33 -22.87 27.27
C VAL A 444 50.86 -23.11 26.95
N THR A 445 50.13 -23.64 27.92
CA THR A 445 48.68 -23.80 27.87
C THR A 445 48.03 -22.76 28.77
N LEU A 446 47.11 -21.99 28.18
CA LEU A 446 46.24 -21.05 28.88
C LEU A 446 44.87 -21.71 29.03
N THR A 447 44.33 -21.66 30.24
CA THR A 447 42.97 -22.11 30.54
C THR A 447 42.22 -21.05 31.30
N TRP A 448 40.96 -20.82 30.93
CA TRP A 448 40.04 -19.93 31.63
C TRP A 448 38.64 -20.52 31.60
N GLU A 449 37.79 -20.09 32.54
CA GLU A 449 36.37 -20.45 32.58
C GLU A 449 35.54 -19.22 32.19
N TRP A 450 34.56 -19.42 31.32
CA TRP A 450 33.60 -18.41 30.90
C TRP A 450 32.23 -19.04 30.70
N PRO A 451 31.12 -18.39 31.10
CA PRO A 451 29.78 -18.96 30.92
C PRO A 451 29.52 -19.40 29.47
N GLY A 452 29.31 -20.70 29.30
CA GLY A 452 29.15 -21.36 28.00
C GLY A 452 27.95 -20.85 27.22
N ALA A 453 26.89 -20.44 27.93
CA ALA A 453 25.67 -19.88 27.34
C ALA A 453 25.91 -18.58 26.54
N TYR A 454 26.98 -17.83 26.85
CA TYR A 454 27.31 -16.56 26.19
C TYR A 454 28.60 -16.64 25.37
N SER A 455 29.24 -17.81 25.32
CA SER A 455 30.56 -17.97 24.69
C SER A 455 30.53 -17.91 23.16
N ASP A 456 29.34 -17.94 22.54
CA ASP A 456 29.17 -17.71 21.09
C ASP A 456 29.03 -16.23 20.73
N SER A 457 28.71 -15.38 21.72
CA SER A 457 28.57 -13.92 21.55
C SER A 457 29.84 -13.15 21.89
N ILE A 458 30.90 -13.83 22.34
CA ILE A 458 32.17 -13.22 22.74
C ILE A 458 33.33 -13.96 22.09
N GLN A 459 34.22 -13.21 21.44
CA GLN A 459 35.50 -13.70 20.95
C GLN A 459 36.63 -13.36 21.92
N PHE A 460 37.41 -14.37 22.31
CA PHE A 460 38.67 -14.15 23.03
C PHE A 460 39.83 -13.95 22.05
N LYS A 461 40.46 -12.78 22.10
CA LYS A 461 41.67 -12.39 21.39
C LYS A 461 42.86 -12.38 22.34
N LEU A 462 44.07 -12.51 21.80
CA LEU A 462 45.30 -12.57 22.58
C LEU A 462 46.27 -11.47 22.16
N ILE A 463 46.84 -10.80 23.17
CA ILE A 463 48.04 -9.99 23.04
C ILE A 463 49.21 -10.77 23.61
N GLN A 464 50.32 -10.80 22.87
CA GLN A 464 51.59 -11.39 23.28
C GLN A 464 52.70 -10.33 23.23
N SER A 465 53.55 -10.29 24.25
CA SER A 465 54.68 -9.36 24.30
C SER A 465 55.88 -9.97 25.02
N ASP A 466 57.09 -9.54 24.65
CA ASP A 466 58.33 -9.82 25.38
C ASP A 466 58.54 -8.87 26.58
N GLU A 467 57.78 -7.78 26.64
CA GLU A 467 57.86 -6.77 27.69
C GLU A 467 56.47 -6.47 28.25
N LEU A 468 56.33 -6.53 29.59
CA LEU A 468 55.07 -6.24 30.28
C LEU A 468 54.53 -4.83 29.98
N GLY A 469 55.43 -3.85 29.84
CA GLY A 469 55.08 -2.45 29.58
C GLY A 469 54.52 -2.16 28.20
N ASN A 470 54.63 -3.11 27.25
CA ASN A 470 54.24 -2.90 25.85
C ASN A 470 52.89 -3.53 25.49
N LEU A 471 52.18 -4.13 26.46
CA LEU A 471 50.92 -4.83 26.19
C LEU A 471 49.80 -3.91 25.66
N SER A 472 49.84 -2.61 25.95
CA SER A 472 48.83 -1.65 25.48
C SER A 472 49.07 -1.12 24.06
N SER A 473 50.25 -1.34 23.47
CA SER A 473 50.59 -0.88 22.12
C SER A 473 50.45 -1.97 21.05
N VAL A 474 50.17 -3.21 21.49
CA VAL A 474 50.07 -4.39 20.62
C VAL A 474 48.61 -4.66 20.31
N THR A 475 48.28 -4.77 19.02
CA THR A 475 46.94 -5.10 18.56
C THR A 475 46.55 -6.54 18.96
N PRO A 476 45.39 -6.76 19.57
CA PRO A 476 44.90 -8.11 19.87
C PRO A 476 44.77 -8.95 18.59
N THR A 477 45.24 -10.19 18.64
CA THR A 477 45.12 -11.14 17.52
C THR A 477 44.09 -12.21 17.84
N SER A 478 43.23 -12.55 16.88
CA SER A 478 42.30 -13.67 17.03
C SER A 478 43.06 -14.99 17.18
N VAL A 479 42.61 -15.83 18.12
CA VAL A 479 43.23 -17.12 18.43
C VAL A 479 42.18 -18.21 18.39
N ASN A 480 42.60 -19.41 17.96
CA ASN A 480 41.75 -20.59 18.02
C ASN A 480 41.95 -21.29 19.35
N TYR A 481 40.90 -21.39 20.15
CA TYR A 481 40.87 -22.12 21.42
C TYR A 481 39.85 -23.25 21.34
N ASN A 482 40.07 -24.29 22.15
CA ASN A 482 39.10 -25.36 22.34
C ASN A 482 38.12 -24.96 23.46
N ARG A 483 36.83 -25.19 23.24
CA ARG A 483 35.77 -24.95 24.23
C ARG A 483 35.02 -26.25 24.54
N VAL A 484 34.80 -26.52 25.83
CA VAL A 484 33.94 -27.60 26.32
C VAL A 484 33.13 -27.07 27.50
N GLY A 485 31.85 -26.76 27.26
CA GLY A 485 31.03 -26.05 28.24
C GLY A 485 31.65 -24.69 28.55
N ASP A 486 31.88 -24.42 29.83
CA ASP A 486 32.46 -23.16 30.30
C ASP A 486 34.00 -23.13 30.18
N ALA A 487 34.63 -24.29 30.01
CA ALA A 487 36.08 -24.40 30.00
C ALA A 487 36.66 -24.09 28.61
N HIS A 488 37.62 -23.17 28.61
CA HIS A 488 38.35 -22.74 27.42
C HIS A 488 39.84 -23.10 27.55
N THR A 489 40.44 -23.57 26.45
CA THR A 489 41.86 -23.99 26.44
C THR A 489 42.55 -23.54 25.16
N LEU A 490 43.68 -22.85 25.32
CA LEU A 490 44.55 -22.39 24.23
C LEU A 490 45.97 -22.90 24.45
N VAL A 491 46.56 -23.47 23.40
CA VAL A 491 47.96 -23.95 23.43
C VAL A 491 48.80 -23.05 22.53
N LEU A 492 49.90 -22.52 23.07
CA LEU A 492 50.78 -21.59 22.40
C LEU A 492 52.22 -22.11 22.39
N GLY A 493 52.87 -22.03 21.23
CA GLY A 493 54.32 -22.21 21.14
C GLY A 493 55.04 -20.96 21.63
N VAL A 494 56.04 -21.13 22.50
CA VAL A 494 56.85 -20.02 23.04
C VAL A 494 58.35 -20.33 22.89
N PRO A 495 59.17 -19.38 22.42
CA PRO A 495 60.62 -19.57 22.32
C PRO A 495 61.25 -19.88 23.68
N ALA A 496 62.22 -20.80 23.71
CA ALA A 496 62.89 -21.20 24.93
C ALA A 496 63.83 -20.10 25.44
N GLY A 497 63.67 -19.69 26.71
CA GLY A 497 64.62 -18.85 27.45
C GLY A 497 64.23 -17.38 27.63
N ASP A 498 63.16 -16.91 26.98
CA ASP A 498 62.69 -15.51 27.07
C ASP A 498 61.42 -15.39 27.93
N ALA A 499 61.29 -14.27 28.65
CA ALA A 499 60.06 -13.95 29.37
C ALA A 499 58.99 -13.48 28.39
N ARG A 500 57.78 -14.07 28.46
CA ARG A 500 56.64 -13.74 27.61
C ARG A 500 55.44 -13.37 28.46
N PHE A 501 54.74 -12.32 28.06
CA PHE A 501 53.56 -11.80 28.72
C PHE A 501 52.35 -11.95 27.81
N PHE A 502 51.23 -12.35 28.41
CA PHE A 502 49.98 -12.62 27.72
C PHE A 502 48.87 -11.76 28.33
N LYS A 503 48.03 -11.18 27.48
CA LYS A 503 46.78 -10.55 27.88
C LYS A 503 45.66 -11.09 27.00
N LEU A 504 44.64 -11.66 27.63
CA LEU A 504 43.40 -12.03 26.94
C LEU A 504 42.52 -10.80 26.84
N VAL A 505 41.87 -10.62 25.69
CA VAL A 505 40.99 -9.49 25.40
C VAL A 505 39.68 -10.08 24.90
N MET A 506 38.58 -9.66 25.48
CA MET A 506 37.23 -10.01 25.01
C MET A 506 36.80 -9.00 23.95
N SER A 507 36.06 -9.44 22.94
CA SER A 507 35.36 -8.57 22.01
C SER A 507 34.04 -9.21 21.58
N LEU A 508 33.08 -8.37 21.17
CA LEU A 508 31.91 -8.81 20.42
C LEU A 508 32.31 -9.34 19.03
#